data_AF-A0A2V7IB46-F1
#
_entry.id   AF-A0A2V7IB46-F1
#
_cell.length_a   1.000
_cell.length_b   1.000
_cell.length_c   1.000
_cell.angle_alpha   90.00
_cell.angle_beta   90.00
_cell.angle_gamma   90.00
#
_symmetry.space_group_name_H-M   'P 1'
#
loop_
_entity.id
_entity.type
_entity.pdbx_description
1 polymer ?
#
loop_
_entity_poly.entity_id
_entity_poly.type
_entity_poly.pdbx_seq_one_letter_code
_entity_poly.pdbx_strand_id
1 'polypeptide(L)' 'MTDRQLRDEAMTLFIAGHETTALALSWTWYLLSQHPDVEGKLWAELEAVLGGHPPSVADLPRLTYT' A
#
# COMPACT_ATOMS: atom_id res chain seq x y z
N MET A 1 5.48 28.58 -13.49
CA MET A 1 5.91 27.33 -14.16
C MET A 1 5.47 27.39 -15.60
N THR A 2 6.25 26.82 -16.52
CA THR A 2 5.80 26.62 -17.91
C THR A 2 5.05 25.30 -18.04
N ASP A 3 4.19 25.15 -19.04
CA ASP A 3 3.48 23.89 -19.33
C ASP A 3 4.46 22.72 -19.50
N ARG A 4 5.63 22.99 -20.10
CA ARG A 4 6.71 22.01 -20.24
C ARG A 4 7.22 21.54 -18.88
N GLN A 5 7.54 22.48 -18.00
CA GLN A 5 8.03 22.18 -16.66
C GLN A 5 6.96 21.44 -15.83
N LEU A 6 5.69 21.86 -15.90
CA LEU A 6 4.60 21.18 -15.22
C LEU A 6 4.47 19.71 -15.64
N ARG A 7 4.55 19.43 -16.95
CA ARG A 7 4.52 18.07 -17.48
C ARG A 7 5.71 17.24 -17.01
N ASP A 8 6.91 17.82 -17.03
CA ASP A 8 8.13 17.10 -16.66
C ASP A 8 8.14 16.75 -15.15
N GLU A 9 7.63 17.63 -14.28
CA GLU A 9 7.44 17.35 -12.85
C GLU A 9 6.37 16.27 -12.62
N ALA A 10 5.25 16.33 -13.36
CA ALA A 10 4.20 15.31 -13.27
C ALA A 10 4.71 13.92 -13.68
N MET A 11 5.53 13.84 -14.74
CA MET A 11 6.17 12.60 -15.17
C MET A 11 7.13 12.05 -14.12
N THR A 12 7.88 12.94 -13.46
CA THR A 12 8.81 12.57 -12.40
C THR A 12 8.08 11.91 -11.22
N LEU A 13 6.98 12.51 -10.76
CA LEU A 13 6.14 11.95 -9.69
C LEU A 13 5.51 10.61 -10.10
N PHE A 14 5.01 10.51 -11.33
CA PHE A 14 4.40 9.28 -11.83
C PHE A 14 5.37 8.11 -11.81
N ILE A 15 6.56 8.29 -12.39
CA ILE A 15 7.57 7.22 -12.47
C ILE A 15 8.05 6.84 -11.07
N ALA A 16 8.31 7.84 -10.21
CA ALA A 16 8.81 7.61 -8.85
C ALA A 16 7.84 6.76 -8.01
N GLY A 17 6.53 7.02 -8.10
CA GLY A 17 5.52 6.31 -7.31
C GLY A 17 5.09 4.97 -7.90
N HIS A 18 5.12 4.83 -9.23
CA HIS A 18 4.55 3.66 -9.91
C HIS A 18 5.40 2.40 -9.70
N GLU A 19 6.67 2.43 -10.10
CA GLU A 19 7.51 1.22 -10.08
C GLU A 19 7.87 0.79 -8.65
N THR A 20 8.17 1.74 -7.77
CA THR A 20 8.55 1.47 -6.38
C THR A 20 7.41 0.82 -5.59
N THR A 21 6.20 1.38 -5.65
CA THR A 21 5.04 0.85 -4.92
C THR A 21 4.57 -0.48 -5.51
N ALA A 22 4.54 -0.61 -6.84
CA ALA A 22 4.13 -1.84 -7.49
C ALA A 22 5.08 -3.01 -7.14
N LEU A 23 6.39 -2.78 -7.15
CA LEU A 23 7.38 -3.78 -6.75
C LEU A 23 7.26 -4.13 -5.27
N ALA A 24 7.12 -3.13 -4.39
CA ALA A 24 6.94 -3.36 -2.96
C ALA A 24 5.74 -4.26 -2.70
N LEU A 25 4.57 -3.94 -3.26
CA LEU A 25 3.36 -4.75 -3.12
C LEU A 25 3.53 -6.15 -3.72
N SER A 26 4.16 -6.27 -4.88
CA SER A 26 4.40 -7.58 -5.51
C SER A 26 5.20 -8.51 -4.60
N TRP A 27 6.28 -7.99 -3.99
CA TRP A 27 7.06 -8.73 -3.02
C TRP A 27 6.32 -9.00 -1.71
N THR A 28 5.54 -8.04 -1.21
CA THR A 28 4.69 -8.25 -0.03
C THR A 28 3.73 -9.42 -0.24
N TRP A 29 3.01 -9.46 -1.36
CA TRP A 29 2.09 -10.57 -1.66
C TRP A 29 2.81 -11.90 -1.84
N TYR A 30 3.96 -11.88 -2.51
CA TYR A 30 4.80 -13.08 -2.65
C TYR A 30 5.21 -13.61 -1.27
N LEU A 31 5.74 -12.76 -0.39
CA LEU A 31 6.17 -13.15 0.95
C LEU A 31 5.01 -13.64 1.82
N LEU A 32 3.84 -12.99 1.78
CA LEU A 32 2.65 -13.44 2.49
C LEU A 32 2.23 -14.84 2.05
N SER A 33 2.25 -15.13 0.74
CA SER A 33 1.92 -16.47 0.22
C SER A 33 2.85 -17.58 0.72
N GLN A 34 4.08 -17.23 1.13
CA GLN A 34 5.06 -18.17 1.66
C GLN A 34 4.97 -18.32 3.20
N HIS A 35 4.24 -17.45 3.89
CA HIS A 35 4.16 -17.39 5.36
C HIS A 35 2.71 -17.30 5.84
N PRO A 36 1.99 -18.44 5.89
CA PRO A 36 0.56 -18.47 6.26
C PRO A 36 0.27 -17.94 7.66
N ASP A 37 1.22 -18.02 8.59
CA ASP A 37 1.08 -17.48 9.94
C ASP A 37 1.13 -15.95 9.97
N VAL A 38 1.91 -15.33 9.09
CA VAL A 38 1.99 -13.88 8.89
C VAL A 38 0.73 -13.40 8.16
N GLU A 39 0.31 -14.09 7.10
CA GLU A 39 -0.95 -13.82 6.42
C GLU A 39 -2.15 -13.90 7.39
N GLY A 40 -2.18 -14.91 8.26
CA GLY A 40 -3.24 -15.04 9.28
C GLY A 40 -3.29 -13.86 10.26
N LYS A 41 -2.13 -13.32 10.67
CA LYS A 41 -2.07 -12.12 11.54
C LYS A 41 -2.57 -10.88 10.83
N LEU A 42 -2.20 -10.69 9.56
CA LEU A 42 -2.70 -9.59 8.74
C LEU A 42 -4.23 -9.65 8.63
N TRP A 43 -4.79 -10.80 8.26
CA TRP A 43 -6.24 -10.95 8.17
C TRP A 43 -6.96 -10.72 9.49
N ALA A 44 -6.39 -11.19 10.61
CA ALA A 44 -6.95 -10.95 11.92
C ALA A 44 -7.02 -9.46 12.28
N GLU A 45 -5.98 -8.68 11.96
CA GLU A 45 -6.00 -7.22 12.13
C GLU A 45 -7.05 -6.57 11.25
N LEU A 46 -7.07 -6.90 9.95
CA LEU A 46 -8.01 -6.31 9.00
C LEU A 46 -9.47 -6.57 9.39
N GLU A 47 -9.80 -7.80 9.81
CA GLU A 47 -11.14 -8.12 10.29
C GLU A 47 -11.49 -7.34 11.56
N ALA A 48 -10.57 -7.25 12.52
CA ALA A 48 -10.81 -6.55 13.78
C ALA A 48 -10.96 -5.03 13.63
N VAL A 49 -10.20 -4.41 12.72
CA VAL A 49 -10.17 -2.96 12.53
C VAL A 49 -11.22 -2.50 11.53
N LEU A 50 -11.37 -3.23 10.41
CA LEU A 50 -12.18 -2.83 9.26
C LEU A 50 -13.48 -3.61 9.12
N GLY A 51 -13.60 -4.84 9.62
CA GLY A 51 -14.83 -5.64 9.54
C GLY A 51 -15.51 -5.65 8.15
N GLY A 52 -14.71 -5.63 7.08
CA GLY A 52 -15.17 -5.60 5.69
C GLY A 52 -15.52 -4.24 5.07
N HIS A 53 -15.41 -3.12 5.80
CA HIS A 53 -15.57 -1.78 5.21
C HIS A 53 -14.28 -1.30 4.53
N PRO A 54 -14.37 -0.40 3.52
CA PRO A 54 -13.19 0.22 2.94
C PRO A 54 -12.37 0.99 4.00
N PRO A 55 -11.02 0.92 3.98
CA PRO A 55 -10.18 1.68 4.91
C PRO A 55 -10.34 3.19 4.76
N SER A 56 -10.24 3.90 5.88
CA SER A 56 -10.17 5.36 5.95
C SER A 56 -8.90 5.82 6.66
N VAL A 57 -8.57 7.12 6.56
CA VAL A 57 -7.43 7.70 7.28
C VAL A 57 -7.56 7.53 8.80
N ALA A 58 -8.78 7.48 9.33
CA ALA A 58 -9.04 7.29 10.76
C ALA A 58 -8.67 5.87 11.25
N ASP A 59 -8.53 4.91 10.34
CA ASP A 59 -8.18 3.53 10.67
C ASP A 59 -6.67 3.32 10.79
N LEU A 60 -5.85 4.18 10.15
CA LEU A 60 -4.39 4.03 10.10
C LEU A 60 -3.74 3.85 11.47
N PRO A 61 -4.11 4.58 12.55
CA PRO A 61 -3.49 4.37 13.86
C PRO A 61 -3.80 3.00 14.49
N ARG A 62 -4.81 2.28 13.98
CA ARG A 62 -5.26 0.97 14.48
C ARG A 62 -4.69 -0.19 13.65
N LEU A 63 -4.18 0.08 12.45
CA LEU A 63 -3.47 -0.88 11.59
C LEU A 63 -2.00 -0.91 12.01
N THR A 64 -1.69 -1.60 13.10
CA THR A 64 -0.37 -1.62 13.74
C THR A 64 0.55 -2.72 13.21
N TYR A 65 -0.02 -3.75 12.61
CA TYR A 65 0.69 -4.88 12.01
C TYR A 65 0.99 -4.65 10.53
N THR A 66 0.07 -3.99 9.83
CA THR A 66 0.18 -3.61 8.42
C THR A 66 1.09 -2.40 8.22
#